data_AF-A0A4D9EQA7-F1
#
_entry.id   AF-A0A4D9EQA7-F1
#
_cell.length_a   1.000
_cell.length_b   1.000
_cell.length_c   1.000
_cell.angle_alpha   90.00
_cell.angle_beta   90.00
_cell.angle_gamma   90.00
#
_symmetry.space_group_name_H-M   'P 1'
#
loop_
_entity.id
_entity.type
_entity.pdbx_description
1 polymer ?
#
loop_
_entity_poly.entity_id
_entity_poly.type
_entity_poly.pdbx_seq_one_letter_code
_entity_poly.pdbx_strand_id
1 'polypeptide(L)' 'MGWIQQDAYGPYSPEECISLPVYTSAERDCVVTNIDVPCGGNQDQWIQCGTALFLKNQ' A
#
# COMPACT_ATOMS: atom_id res chain seq x y z
N MET A 1 -6.69 -6.01 9.52
CA MET A 1 -7.39 -5.13 8.58
C MET A 1 -8.85 -5.10 8.98
N GLY A 2 -9.48 -3.93 8.97
CA GLY A 2 -10.88 -3.76 9.36
C GLY A 2 -11.40 -2.43 8.85
N TRP A 3 -12.72 -2.26 8.87
CA TRP A 3 -13.37 -1.03 8.44
C TRP A 3 -13.33 0.03 9.54
N ILE A 4 -13.04 1.28 9.17
CA ILE A 4 -13.13 2.44 10.05
C ILE A 4 -14.15 3.43 9.48
N GLN A 5 -14.70 4.29 10.32
CA GLN A 5 -15.55 5.39 9.84
C GLN A 5 -14.70 6.40 9.06
N GLN A 6 -15.27 7.00 8.01
CA GLN A 6 -14.55 7.87 7.09
C GLN A 6 -13.93 9.11 7.78
N ASP A 7 -14.64 9.68 8.76
CA ASP A 7 -14.19 10.87 9.49
C ASP A 7 -13.37 10.52 10.75
N ALA A 8 -13.11 9.24 10.99
CA ALA A 8 -12.26 8.82 12.09
C ALA A 8 -10.79 9.05 11.72
N TYR A 9 -9.98 9.47 12.69
CA TYR A 9 -8.54 9.55 12.51
C TYR A 9 -7.97 8.17 12.20
N GLY A 10 -7.37 8.04 11.01
CA GLY A 10 -6.67 6.84 10.59
C GLY A 10 -5.43 6.57 11.47
N PRO A 11 -4.94 5.32 11.50
CA PRO A 11 -3.79 4.95 12.31
C PRO A 11 -2.47 5.58 11.84
N TYR A 12 -2.43 6.08 10.60
CA TYR A 12 -1.26 6.73 10.01
C TYR A 12 -1.61 8.10 9.43
N SER A 13 -0.66 9.03 9.50
CA SER A 13 -0.80 10.33 8.83
C SER A 13 -0.76 10.14 7.31
N PRO A 14 -1.65 10.80 6.54
CA PRO A 14 -1.63 10.74 5.07
C PRO A 14 -0.30 11.19 4.45
N GLU A 15 0.43 12.08 5.13
CA GLU A 15 1.70 12.65 4.64
C GLU A 15 2.88 11.67 4.78
N GLU A 16 2.75 10.66 5.64
CA GLU A 16 3.82 9.70 5.94
C GLU A 16 3.61 8.37 5.22
N CYS A 17 2.54 8.23 4.45
CA CYS A 17 2.15 6.99 3.78
C CYS A 17 2.28 7.06 2.26
N ILE A 18 2.49 5.89 1.66
CA ILE A 18 2.33 5.67 0.22
C ILE A 18 1.30 4.56 -0.02
N SER A 19 0.46 4.74 -1.03
CA SER A 19 -0.52 3.74 -1.41
C SER A 19 0.11 2.70 -2.34
N LEU A 20 0.23 1.46 -1.87
CA LEU A 20 0.84 0.37 -2.62
C LEU A 20 -0.22 -0.62 -3.11
N PRO A 21 -0.14 -1.08 -4.39
CA PRO A 21 -1.04 -2.09 -4.90
C PRO A 21 -0.69 -3.47 -4.33
N VAL A 22 -1.73 -4.20 -3.95
CA VAL A 22 -1.64 -5.61 -3.53
C VAL A 22 -2.10 -6.48 -4.69
N TYR A 23 -1.18 -7.23 -5.27
CA TYR A 23 -1.46 -8.19 -6.34
C TYR A 23 -1.74 -9.58 -5.80
N THR A 24 -2.47 -10.38 -6.59
CA THR A 24 -2.69 -11.81 -6.30
C THR A 24 -1.39 -12.60 -6.30
N SER A 25 -0.46 -12.26 -7.19
CA SER A 25 0.77 -13.01 -7.47
C SER A 25 1.81 -12.14 -8.19
N ALA A 26 3.02 -12.68 -8.39
CA ALA A 26 4.17 -11.95 -8.93
C ALA A 26 4.00 -11.46 -10.38
N GLU A 27 3.05 -12.01 -11.13
CA GLU A 27 2.72 -11.63 -12.51
C GLU A 27 2.01 -10.27 -12.58
N ARG A 28 1.53 -9.73 -11.44
CA ARG A 28 0.87 -8.41 -11.33
C ARG A 28 -0.39 -8.24 -12.21
N ASP A 29 -1.07 -9.34 -12.51
CA ASP A 29 -2.22 -9.35 -13.43
C ASP A 29 -3.49 -8.73 -12.82
N CYS A 30 -3.71 -8.92 -11.51
CA CYS A 30 -4.91 -8.47 -10.80
C CYS A 30 -4.57 -7.75 -9.50
N VAL A 31 -5.00 -6.49 -9.37
CA VAL A 31 -4.93 -5.72 -8.11
C VAL A 31 -6.15 -6.05 -7.26
N VAL A 32 -5.92 -6.46 -6.01
CA VAL A 32 -6.98 -6.78 -5.04
C VAL A 32 -7.42 -5.55 -4.27
N THR A 33 -6.46 -4.76 -3.81
CA THR A 33 -6.69 -3.48 -3.11
C THR A 33 -5.40 -2.67 -3.08
N ASN A 34 -5.52 -1.38 -2.82
CA ASN A 34 -4.39 -0.56 -2.41
C ASN A 34 -4.37 -0.46 -0.89
N ILE A 35 -3.17 -0.43 -0.29
CA ILE A 35 -2.99 -0.25 1.15
C ILE A 35 -2.00 0.87 1.37
N ASP A 36 -2.31 1.76 2.29
CA ASP A 36 -1.41 2.82 2.72
C ASP A 36 -0.37 2.26 3.69
N VAL A 37 0.90 2.41 3.33
CA VAL A 37 2.03 1.90 4.10
C VAL A 37 2.92 3.07 4.51
N PRO A 38 3.32 3.18 5.79
CA PRO A 38 4.23 4.22 6.24
C PRO A 38 5.58 4.08 5.53
N CYS A 39 6.00 5.11 4.78
CA CYS A 39 7.19 5.05 3.92
C CYS A 39 8.46 5.58 4.60
N GLY A 40 8.34 6.21 5.78
CA GLY A 40 9.48 6.73 6.55
C GLY A 40 10.24 7.89 5.86
N GLY A 41 9.60 8.56 4.91
CA GLY A 41 10.22 9.53 4.00
C GLY A 41 10.66 8.93 2.66
N ASN A 42 11.12 9.78 1.75
CA ASN A 42 11.62 9.40 0.41
C ASN A 42 10.61 8.59 -0.45
N GLN A 43 9.37 9.08 -0.54
CA GLN A 43 8.29 8.47 -1.32
C GLN A 43 8.70 8.23 -2.79
N ASP A 44 9.46 9.16 -3.38
CA ASP A 44 9.95 9.05 -4.76
C ASP A 44 10.76 7.78 -4.99
N GLN A 45 11.61 7.38 -4.03
CA GLN A 45 12.36 6.13 -4.14
C GLN A 45 11.44 4.91 -4.14
N TRP A 46 10.41 4.88 -3.30
CA TRP A 46 9.44 3.79 -3.28
C TRP A 46 8.68 3.67 -4.61
N ILE A 47 8.29 4.82 -5.18
CA ILE A 47 7.61 4.89 -6.48
C ILE A 47 8.55 4.40 -7.59
N GLN A 48 9.78 4.90 -7.65
CA GLN A 48 10.77 4.55 -8.67
C GLN A 48 11.20 3.08 -8.58
N CYS A 49 11.25 2.51 -7.38
CA CYS A 49 11.50 1.08 -7.18
C CYS A 49 10.34 0.19 -7.63
N GLY A 50 9.17 0.76 -7.93
CA GLY A 50 7.99 -0.01 -8.34
C GLY A 50 7.52 -0.97 -7.27
N THR A 51 7.57 -0.52 -6.00
CA THR A 51 7.22 -1.33 -4.84
C THR A 51 5.76 -1.79 -4.92
N ALA A 52 5.54 -3.08 -4.64
CA ALA A 52 4.23 -3.70 -4.64
C ALA A 52 4.17 -4.82 -3.61
N LEU A 53 2.96 -5.18 -3.19
CA LEU A 53 2.72 -6.28 -2.27
C LEU A 53 2.07 -7.46 -3.02
N PHE A 54 2.33 -8.67 -2.54
CA PHE A 54 1.78 -9.91 -3.10
C PHE A 54 1.07 -10.70 -2.00
N LEU A 55 -0.16 -11.13 -2.24
CA LEU A 55 -0.96 -11.87 -1.24
C LEU A 55 -0.39 -13.24 -0.89
N LYS A 56 0.19 -13.92 -1.89
CA LYS A 56 0.81 -15.22 -1.74
C LYS A 56 2.10 -15.25 -2.53
N ASN A 57 3.12 -15.84 -1.92
CA ASN A 57 4.27 -16.36 -2.66
C ASN A 57 3.84 -17.74 -3.17
N GLN A 58 4.01 -18.02 -4.46
CA GLN A 58 3.75 -19.34 -5.04
C GLN A 58 4.46 -20.44 -4.23
#